data_AF-A0A0P0W2G2-F1
#
_entry.id   AF-A0A0P0W2G2-F1
#
_cell.length_a   1.000
_cell.length_b   1.000
_cell.length_c   1.000
_cell.angle_alpha   90.00
_cell.angle_beta   90.00
_cell.angle_gamma   90.00
#
_symmetry.space_group_name_H-M   'P 1'
#
loop_
_entity.id
_entity.type
_entity.pdbx_description
1 polymer ?
#
loop_
_entity_poly.entity_id
_entity_poly.type
_entity_poly.pdbx_seq_one_letter_code
_entity_poly.pdbx_strand_id
1 'polypeptide(L)'
;MAGKRRRSGAARDPLAERPYRYDHEDRIVRNRSALLDAINGHYAAALDRLPVEEMPALIPRLLKAGLCAGFSDPVSNIVVNTLSYKRLPERKPMVLGRPVDGKTAARRRRSALSRIVADTSDVTWHSPNHSRLRDMRMPLRSLEALVAFLVACFPYLPTWEALQYLRLANADLLAAARLVEEDRNTKAFILASRTTKTALRCAQSRRGNPSPERSSTGRSPSPLGWSRSPGS
;
A
#
# COMPACT_ATOMS: atom_id res chain seq x y z
N MET A 1 35.37 67.16 26.64
CA MET A 1 36.01 66.52 25.47
C MET A 1 35.52 65.09 25.34
N ALA A 2 34.86 64.82 24.21
CA ALA A 2 34.56 63.54 23.53
C ALA A 2 34.11 62.29 24.31
N GLY A 3 32.80 61.99 24.24
CA GLY A 3 32.28 60.63 24.25
C GLY A 3 32.03 60.09 22.84
N LYS A 4 31.93 58.76 22.68
CA LYS A 4 31.14 57.97 21.70
C LYS A 4 31.66 56.52 21.70
N ARG A 5 30.91 55.57 22.25
CA ARG A 5 29.97 54.68 21.51
C ARG A 5 30.61 53.96 20.32
N ARG A 6 30.76 52.64 20.42
CA ARG A 6 30.45 51.71 19.32
C ARG A 6 29.71 50.48 19.87
N ARG A 7 28.48 50.31 19.37
CA ARG A 7 27.60 49.16 19.57
C ARG A 7 27.95 48.05 18.57
N SER A 8 27.72 46.82 19.02
CA SER A 8 27.15 45.67 18.30
C SER A 8 27.85 45.15 17.05
N GLY A 9 28.39 43.94 17.18
CA GLY A 9 28.50 42.95 16.11
C GLY A 9 28.26 41.58 16.70
N ALA A 10 27.00 41.19 16.89
CA ALA A 10 26.67 39.79 17.19
C ALA A 10 26.99 38.97 15.95
N ALA A 11 28.03 38.13 16.03
CA ALA A 11 28.46 37.25 14.97
C ALA A 11 27.30 36.29 14.59
N ARG A 12 26.80 36.40 13.36
CA ARG A 12 25.94 35.39 12.75
C ARG A 12 26.79 34.16 12.46
N ASP A 13 26.34 32.99 12.92
CA ASP A 13 26.99 31.69 12.75
C ASP A 13 27.07 31.30 11.25
N PRO A 14 28.27 31.16 10.66
CA PRO A 14 28.47 30.79 9.26
C PRO A 14 28.04 29.35 8.90
N LEU A 15 27.61 28.54 9.87
CA LEU A 15 27.18 27.15 9.63
C LEU A 15 25.66 26.96 9.52
N ALA A 16 24.87 28.03 9.66
CA ALA A 16 23.41 27.96 9.68
C ALA A 16 22.73 27.78 8.30
N GLU A 17 23.45 27.93 7.19
CA GLU A 17 22.87 27.86 5.84
C GLU A 17 23.54 26.75 5.01
N ARG A 18 22.96 25.55 5.00
CA ARG A 18 23.22 24.53 3.98
C ARG A 18 21.98 24.39 3.07
N PRO A 19 21.87 25.16 1.97
CA PRO A 19 20.72 25.14 1.05
C PRO A 19 20.47 23.79 0.38
N TYR A 20 21.47 22.91 0.34
CA TYR A 20 21.43 21.65 -0.42
C TYR A 20 20.48 20.58 0.15
N ARG A 21 20.18 20.61 1.45
CA ARG A 21 19.31 19.59 2.06
C ARG A 21 17.84 19.82 1.73
N TYR A 22 17.43 21.06 1.51
CA TYR A 22 16.04 21.43 1.30
C TYR A 22 15.56 21.05 -0.12
N ASP A 23 16.35 21.34 -1.15
CA ASP A 23 15.99 20.99 -2.54
C ASP A 23 15.86 19.47 -2.75
N HIS A 24 16.67 18.68 -2.04
CA HIS A 24 16.60 17.21 -2.15
C HIS A 24 15.28 16.64 -1.62
N GLU A 25 14.85 17.08 -0.44
CA GLU A 25 13.59 16.63 0.17
C GLU A 25 12.39 17.08 -0.67
N ASP A 26 12.40 18.33 -1.12
CA ASP A 26 11.34 18.85 -1.98
C ASP A 26 11.21 18.08 -3.30
N ARG A 27 12.35 17.69 -3.91
CA ARG A 27 12.36 16.84 -5.11
C ARG A 27 11.77 15.46 -4.83
N ILE A 28 12.08 14.85 -3.68
CA ILE A 28 11.51 13.56 -3.27
C ILE A 28 10.01 13.67 -3.12
N VAL A 29 9.53 14.70 -2.41
CA VAL A 29 8.09 14.94 -2.18
C VAL A 29 7.36 15.17 -3.50
N ARG A 30 7.89 16.03 -4.38
CA ARG A 30 7.32 16.27 -5.72
C ARG A 30 7.26 15.00 -6.56
N ASN A 31 8.35 14.24 -6.60
CA ASN A 31 8.40 12.98 -7.36
C ASN A 31 7.38 11.97 -6.83
N ARG A 32 7.27 11.85 -5.50
CA ARG A 32 6.31 10.97 -4.84
C ARG A 32 4.86 11.37 -5.15
N SER A 33 4.53 12.66 -5.08
CA SER A 33 3.18 13.16 -5.38
C SER A 33 2.80 12.87 -6.83
N ALA A 34 3.64 13.29 -7.79
CA ALA A 34 3.37 13.09 -9.22
C ALA A 34 3.23 11.60 -9.57
N LEU A 35 4.04 10.74 -8.94
CA LEU A 35 3.96 9.31 -9.14
C LEU A 35 2.69 8.70 -8.55
N LEU A 36 2.22 9.17 -7.39
CA LEU A 36 0.93 8.74 -6.82
C LEU A 36 -0.23 9.16 -7.72
N ASP A 37 -0.19 10.37 -8.28
CA ASP A 37 -1.20 10.86 -9.22
C ASP A 37 -1.24 10.00 -10.50
N ALA A 38 -0.08 9.65 -11.06
CA ALA A 38 0.02 8.72 -12.17
C ALA A 38 -0.57 7.34 -11.83
N ILE A 39 -0.21 6.77 -10.68
CA ILE A 39 -0.72 5.47 -10.22
C ILE A 39 -2.24 5.52 -10.01
N ASN A 40 -2.76 6.62 -9.47
CA ASN A 40 -4.21 6.84 -9.34
C ASN A 40 -4.90 6.81 -10.71
N GLY A 41 -4.31 7.46 -11.72
CA GLY A 41 -4.79 7.41 -13.11
C GLY A 41 -4.82 5.97 -13.65
N HIS A 42 -3.78 5.18 -13.38
CA HIS A 42 -3.73 3.77 -13.77
C HIS A 42 -4.81 2.92 -13.10
N TYR A 43 -5.11 3.17 -11.82
CA TYR A 43 -6.21 2.50 -11.13
C TYR A 43 -7.58 2.89 -11.68
N ALA A 44 -7.80 4.16 -12.03
CA ALA A 44 -9.02 4.59 -12.68
C ALA A 44 -9.21 3.86 -14.03
N ALA A 45 -8.19 3.87 -14.88
CA ALA A 45 -8.23 3.16 -16.16
C ALA A 45 -8.39 1.64 -16.01
N ALA A 46 -7.86 1.04 -14.93
CA ALA A 46 -8.04 -0.38 -14.65
C ALA A 46 -9.47 -0.70 -14.16
N LEU A 47 -10.09 0.20 -13.38
CA LEU A 47 -11.47 0.06 -12.94
C LEU A 47 -12.44 0.12 -14.11
N ASP A 48 -12.19 1.01 -15.09
CA ASP A 48 -12.99 1.08 -16.32
C ASP A 48 -12.91 -0.21 -17.18
N ARG A 49 -11.83 -1.00 -17.02
CA ARG A 49 -11.61 -2.27 -17.74
C ARG A 49 -12.07 -3.51 -16.97
N LEU A 50 -12.28 -3.40 -15.66
CA LEU A 50 -12.69 -4.53 -14.83
C LEU A 50 -14.22 -4.54 -14.71
N PRO A 51 -14.89 -5.71 -14.84
CA PRO A 51 -16.32 -5.83 -14.65
C PRO A 51 -16.65 -5.83 -13.15
N VAL A 52 -16.34 -4.73 -12.45
CA VAL A 52 -16.55 -4.61 -11.00
C VAL A 52 -18.03 -4.44 -10.66
N GLU A 53 -18.82 -3.89 -11.58
CA GLU A 53 -20.26 -3.74 -11.43
C GLU A 53 -20.97 -5.09 -11.61
N GLU A 54 -20.64 -5.85 -12.65
CA GLU A 54 -21.21 -7.18 -12.89
C GLU A 54 -20.61 -8.24 -11.95
N MET A 55 -19.38 -8.05 -11.50
CA MET A 55 -18.68 -8.96 -10.59
C MET A 55 -18.03 -8.21 -9.41
N PRO A 56 -18.82 -7.78 -8.40
CA PRO A 56 -18.32 -7.11 -7.20
C PRO A 56 -17.31 -7.94 -6.39
N ALA A 57 -17.31 -9.27 -6.59
CA ALA A 57 -16.35 -10.19 -6.01
C ALA A 57 -14.89 -9.93 -6.43
N LEU A 58 -14.65 -9.10 -7.46
CA LEU A 58 -13.33 -8.63 -7.86
C LEU A 58 -12.78 -7.54 -6.95
N ILE A 59 -13.62 -6.71 -6.30
CA ILE A 59 -13.15 -5.59 -5.46
C ILE A 59 -12.20 -6.08 -4.36
N PRO A 60 -12.52 -7.11 -3.54
CA PRO A 60 -11.58 -7.61 -2.54
C PRO A 60 -10.30 -8.21 -3.15
N ARG A 61 -10.34 -8.70 -4.41
CA ARG A 61 -9.16 -9.23 -5.10
C ARG A 61 -8.25 -8.09 -5.55
N LEU A 62 -8.84 -7.03 -6.12
CA LEU A 62 -8.15 -5.79 -6.48
C LEU A 62 -7.41 -5.23 -5.28
N LEU A 63 -8.12 -5.09 -4.15
CA LEU A 63 -7.54 -4.54 -2.91
C LEU A 63 -6.44 -5.40 -2.29
N LYS A 64 -6.43 -6.69 -2.59
CA LYS A 64 -5.46 -7.63 -2.03
C LYS A 64 -4.26 -7.86 -2.92
N ALA A 65 -4.44 -7.81 -4.24
CA ALA A 65 -3.44 -8.27 -5.19
C ALA A 65 -3.24 -7.37 -6.41
N GLY A 66 -4.17 -6.48 -6.73
CA GLY A 66 -4.11 -5.61 -7.90
C GLY A 66 -3.09 -4.49 -7.75
N LEU A 67 -1.80 -4.86 -7.76
CA LEU A 67 -0.66 -3.93 -7.76
C LEU A 67 -0.24 -3.65 -9.20
N CYS A 68 0.38 -2.49 -9.44
CA CYS A 68 1.00 -2.14 -10.72
C CYS A 68 2.25 -2.97 -11.06
N ALA A 69 2.75 -3.78 -10.11
CA ALA A 69 3.98 -4.55 -10.27
C ALA A 69 3.82 -5.71 -11.28
N GLY A 70 4.67 -5.69 -12.31
CA GLY A 70 4.71 -6.64 -13.42
C GLY A 70 5.51 -6.06 -14.58
N PHE A 71 5.54 -6.77 -15.72
CA PHE A 71 6.29 -6.35 -16.91
C PHE A 71 5.40 -5.95 -18.10
N SER A 72 4.09 -5.92 -17.89
CA SER A 72 3.16 -5.25 -18.81
C SER A 72 3.01 -3.78 -18.40
N ASP A 73 2.23 -3.01 -19.15
CA ASP A 73 1.85 -1.66 -18.74
C ASP A 73 1.15 -1.67 -17.36
N PRO A 74 1.23 -0.57 -16.59
CA PRO A 74 0.67 -0.51 -15.23
C PRO A 74 -0.81 -0.89 -15.13
N VAL A 75 -1.63 -0.54 -16.13
CA VAL A 75 -3.07 -0.83 -16.15
C VAL A 75 -3.30 -2.34 -16.34
N SER A 76 -2.64 -2.93 -17.33
CA SER A 76 -2.70 -4.38 -17.57
C SER A 76 -2.20 -5.19 -16.38
N ASN A 77 -1.15 -4.74 -15.69
CA ASN A 77 -0.68 -5.40 -14.46
C ASN A 77 -1.77 -5.38 -13.36
N ILE A 78 -2.44 -4.25 -13.13
CA ILE A 78 -3.53 -4.16 -12.14
C ILE A 78 -4.65 -5.15 -12.49
N VAL A 79 -5.10 -5.16 -13.76
CA VAL A 79 -6.17 -6.04 -14.24
C VAL A 79 -5.77 -7.52 -14.08
N VAL A 80 -4.62 -7.91 -14.63
CA VAL A 80 -4.14 -9.31 -14.62
C VAL A 80 -3.90 -9.79 -13.19
N ASN A 81 -3.27 -8.97 -12.34
CA ASN A 81 -3.02 -9.33 -10.94
C ASN A 81 -4.33 -9.50 -10.15
N THR A 82 -5.34 -8.69 -10.45
CA THR A 82 -6.68 -8.78 -9.85
C THR A 82 -7.40 -10.06 -10.26
N LEU A 83 -7.40 -10.36 -11.57
CA LEU A 83 -8.07 -11.54 -12.13
C LEU A 83 -7.36 -12.84 -11.75
N SER A 84 -6.03 -12.86 -11.75
CA SER A 84 -5.20 -14.02 -11.42
C SER A 84 -5.19 -14.35 -9.93
N TYR A 85 -5.73 -13.47 -9.07
CA TYR A 85 -5.78 -13.71 -7.64
C TYR A 85 -6.70 -14.88 -7.29
N LYS A 86 -6.11 -16.07 -7.15
CA LYS A 86 -6.79 -17.22 -6.57
C LYS A 86 -6.99 -16.96 -5.07
N ARG A 87 -8.24 -16.99 -4.63
CA ARG A 87 -8.58 -16.99 -3.20
C ARG A 87 -8.02 -18.29 -2.62
N LEU A 88 -6.81 -18.26 -2.08
CA LEU A 88 -6.33 -19.35 -1.24
C LEU A 88 -7.38 -19.55 -0.14
N PRO A 89 -7.82 -20.80 0.13
CA PRO A 89 -8.73 -21.05 1.24
C PRO A 89 -8.10 -20.43 2.48
N GLU A 90 -8.85 -19.59 3.20
CA GLU A 90 -8.39 -19.05 4.48
C GLU A 90 -7.91 -20.24 5.32
N ARG A 91 -6.61 -20.28 5.66
CA ARG A 91 -6.11 -21.25 6.63
C ARG A 91 -7.03 -21.15 7.83
N LYS A 92 -7.69 -22.25 8.19
CA LYS A 92 -8.51 -22.32 9.41
C LYS A 92 -7.63 -21.77 10.54
N PRO A 93 -8.06 -20.75 11.30
CA PRO A 93 -7.30 -20.33 12.45
C PRO A 93 -7.15 -21.55 13.38
N MET A 94 -5.93 -22.04 13.50
CA MET A 94 -5.56 -23.06 14.49
C MET A 94 -5.25 -22.30 15.77
N VAL A 95 -6.07 -22.48 16.79
CA VAL A 95 -5.77 -22.06 18.15
C VAL A 95 -5.56 -23.34 18.95
N LEU A 96 -4.39 -23.48 19.56
CA LEU A 96 -4.06 -24.58 20.50
C LEU A 96 -4.36 -25.99 19.96
N GLY A 97 -3.98 -26.27 18.70
CA GLY A 97 -4.07 -27.62 18.11
C GLY A 97 -5.48 -28.13 17.82
N ARG A 98 -6.54 -27.37 18.12
CA ARG A 98 -7.93 -27.75 17.82
C ARG A 98 -8.49 -26.90 16.68
N PRO A 99 -9.13 -27.50 15.65
CA PRO A 99 -9.82 -26.71 14.64
C PRO A 99 -10.95 -25.92 15.32
N VAL A 100 -10.85 -24.59 15.32
CA VAL A 100 -11.99 -23.72 15.64
C VAL A 100 -13.07 -24.01 14.59
N ASP A 101 -14.31 -24.21 15.01
CA ASP A 101 -15.45 -24.53 14.13
C ASP A 101 -15.69 -23.43 13.08
N GLY A 102 -14.91 -23.46 12.01
CA GLY A 102 -14.95 -22.48 10.92
C GLY A 102 -16.30 -22.48 10.18
N LYS A 103 -17.12 -23.51 10.37
CA LYS A 103 -18.50 -23.57 9.87
C LYS A 103 -19.35 -22.44 10.45
N THR A 104 -19.20 -22.12 11.74
CA THR A 104 -19.98 -21.08 12.42
C THR A 104 -19.57 -19.67 11.96
N ALA A 105 -18.27 -19.42 11.84
CA ALA A 105 -17.76 -18.14 11.32
C ALA A 105 -18.15 -17.93 9.84
N ALA A 106 -18.06 -18.97 9.01
CA ALA A 106 -18.50 -18.92 7.62
C ALA A 106 -20.01 -18.72 7.47
N ARG A 107 -20.83 -19.34 8.35
CA ARG A 107 -22.29 -19.15 8.38
C ARG A 107 -22.65 -17.74 8.85
N ARG A 108 -21.98 -17.21 9.88
CA ARG A 108 -22.15 -15.82 10.34
C ARG A 108 -21.75 -14.81 9.27
N ARG A 109 -20.62 -15.01 8.59
CA ARG A 109 -20.20 -14.17 7.44
C ARG A 109 -21.22 -14.23 6.30
N ARG A 110 -21.69 -15.43 5.91
CA ARG A 110 -22.74 -15.58 4.88
C ARG A 110 -24.05 -14.89 5.28
N SER A 111 -24.47 -15.01 6.53
CA SER A 111 -25.68 -14.35 7.05
C SER A 111 -25.52 -12.83 7.16
N ALA A 112 -24.33 -12.33 7.50
CA ALA A 112 -24.05 -10.90 7.49
C ALA A 112 -24.08 -10.33 6.07
N LEU A 113 -23.44 -11.02 5.11
CA LEU A 113 -23.47 -10.62 3.70
C LEU A 113 -24.88 -10.72 3.11
N SER A 114 -25.68 -11.74 3.44
CA SER A 114 -27.06 -11.85 2.94
C SER A 114 -27.97 -10.75 3.51
N ARG A 115 -27.74 -10.28 4.74
CA ARG A 115 -28.47 -9.13 5.29
C ARG A 115 -28.10 -7.83 4.57
N ILE A 116 -26.81 -7.62 4.29
CA ILE A 116 -26.37 -6.44 3.54
C ILE A 116 -26.99 -6.44 2.13
N VAL A 117 -27.03 -7.59 1.46
CA VAL A 117 -27.61 -7.72 0.11
C VAL A 117 -29.15 -7.59 0.12
N ALA A 118 -29.82 -8.04 1.19
CA ALA A 118 -31.28 -7.90 1.31
C ALA A 118 -31.72 -6.48 1.67
N ASP A 119 -30.87 -5.71 2.37
CA ASP A 119 -31.16 -4.31 2.75
C ASP A 119 -30.93 -3.32 1.59
N THR A 120 -30.28 -3.76 0.51
CA THR A 120 -30.02 -2.93 -0.67
C THR A 120 -31.19 -2.87 -1.68
N SER A 121 -32.34 -3.48 -1.37
CA SER A 121 -33.49 -3.52 -2.29
C SER A 121 -34.36 -2.25 -2.33
N ASP A 122 -33.98 -1.18 -1.63
CA ASP A 122 -34.73 0.10 -1.64
C ASP A 122 -33.82 1.34 -1.78
N VAL A 123 -32.69 1.19 -2.45
CA VAL A 123 -31.78 2.31 -2.75
C VAL A 123 -31.84 2.56 -4.25
N THR A 124 -32.43 3.69 -4.65
CA THR A 124 -32.31 4.25 -6.00
C THR A 124 -30.85 4.18 -6.45
N TRP A 125 -30.60 3.43 -7.54
CA TRP A 125 -29.28 3.17 -8.10
C TRP A 125 -28.58 4.48 -8.49
N HIS A 126 -27.81 5.03 -7.56
CA HIS A 126 -26.74 5.96 -7.88
C HIS A 126 -25.46 5.15 -7.96
N SER A 127 -24.92 5.00 -9.18
CA SER A 127 -23.63 4.37 -9.44
C SER A 127 -22.62 4.83 -8.39
N PRO A 128 -22.13 3.95 -7.50
CA PRO A 128 -21.27 4.36 -6.41
C PRO A 128 -19.90 4.68 -6.99
N ASN A 129 -19.76 5.96 -7.35
CA ASN A 129 -18.52 6.70 -7.60
C ASN A 129 -17.27 5.89 -7.21
N HIS A 130 -16.42 5.56 -8.18
CA HIS A 130 -15.08 5.00 -7.98
C HIS A 130 -14.21 5.83 -7.01
N SER A 131 -14.68 6.99 -6.53
CA SER A 131 -14.06 7.79 -5.47
C SER A 131 -13.75 6.98 -4.20
N ARG A 132 -14.65 6.09 -3.75
CA ARG A 132 -14.38 5.27 -2.56
C ARG A 132 -13.26 4.25 -2.76
N LEU A 133 -13.00 3.83 -4.01
CA LEU A 133 -11.85 2.98 -4.33
C LEU A 133 -10.57 3.81 -4.53
N ARG A 134 -10.68 5.08 -4.98
CA ARG A 134 -9.53 6.00 -5.12
C ARG A 134 -8.87 6.32 -3.77
N ASP A 135 -9.65 6.45 -2.70
CA ASP A 135 -9.11 6.69 -1.35
C ASP A 135 -8.42 5.46 -0.72
N MET A 136 -8.49 4.30 -1.37
CA MET A 136 -7.89 3.08 -0.82
C MET A 136 -6.37 3.10 -0.96
N ARG A 137 -5.69 2.43 -0.02
CA ARG A 137 -4.22 2.32 0.10
C ARG A 137 -3.51 1.69 -1.12
N MET A 138 -4.21 1.43 -2.22
CA MET A 138 -3.69 0.74 -3.40
C MET A 138 -2.59 1.50 -4.14
N PRO A 139 -2.72 2.83 -4.41
CA PRO A 139 -1.66 3.59 -5.05
C PRO A 139 -0.36 3.57 -4.23
N LEU A 140 -0.49 3.74 -2.91
CA LEU A 140 0.65 3.70 -2.00
C LEU A 140 1.30 2.30 -1.96
N ARG A 141 0.52 1.23 -1.91
CA ARG A 141 1.03 -0.14 -1.96
C ARG A 141 1.74 -0.44 -3.28
N SER A 142 1.20 0.04 -4.40
CA SER A 142 1.82 -0.09 -5.72
C SER A 142 3.11 0.70 -5.79
N LEU A 143 3.14 1.94 -5.31
CA LEU A 143 4.34 2.74 -5.21
C LEU A 143 5.43 2.01 -4.42
N GLU A 144 5.09 1.50 -3.22
CA GLU A 144 6.01 0.76 -2.38
C GLU A 144 6.52 -0.53 -3.06
N ALA A 145 5.66 -1.23 -3.79
CA ALA A 145 6.03 -2.43 -4.54
C ALA A 145 6.98 -2.11 -5.70
N LEU A 146 6.71 -1.07 -6.48
CA LEU A 146 7.53 -0.62 -7.60
C LEU A 146 8.92 -0.16 -7.14
N VAL A 147 8.98 0.67 -6.09
CA VAL A 147 10.24 1.13 -5.49
C VAL A 147 11.04 -0.06 -4.95
N ALA A 148 10.39 -0.98 -4.22
CA ALA A 148 11.07 -2.16 -3.69
C ALA A 148 11.62 -3.06 -4.80
N PHE A 149 10.90 -3.19 -5.92
CA PHE A 149 11.37 -3.95 -7.08
C PHE A 149 12.63 -3.34 -7.68
N LEU A 150 12.64 -2.03 -7.97
CA LEU A 150 13.79 -1.37 -8.58
C LEU A 150 15.02 -1.44 -7.68
N VAL A 151 14.86 -1.15 -6.38
CA VAL A 151 15.96 -1.23 -5.40
C VAL A 151 16.49 -2.68 -5.27
N ALA A 152 15.63 -3.69 -5.42
CA ALA A 152 16.06 -5.09 -5.39
C ALA A 152 16.76 -5.55 -6.68
N CYS A 153 16.38 -5.00 -7.84
CA CYS A 153 17.06 -5.26 -9.12
C CYS A 153 18.40 -4.53 -9.23
N PHE A 154 18.51 -3.35 -8.62
CA PHE A 154 19.71 -2.50 -8.66
C PHE A 154 20.13 -2.15 -7.22
N PRO A 155 20.96 -2.98 -6.55
CA PRO A 155 21.29 -2.81 -5.13
C PRO A 155 21.93 -1.47 -4.76
N TYR A 156 22.57 -0.80 -5.73
CA TYR A 156 23.18 0.52 -5.58
C TYR A 156 22.26 1.68 -6.02
N LEU A 157 20.96 1.42 -6.22
CA LEU A 157 19.97 2.44 -6.56
C LEU A 157 19.30 2.93 -5.28
N PRO A 158 19.59 4.15 -4.79
CA PRO A 158 18.93 4.71 -3.64
C PRO A 158 17.44 4.97 -3.93
N THR A 159 16.63 4.96 -2.86
CA THR A 159 15.16 5.07 -2.97
C THR A 159 14.69 6.33 -3.70
N TRP A 160 15.34 7.47 -3.48
CA TRP A 160 14.96 8.74 -4.12
C TRP A 160 15.18 8.71 -5.64
N GLU A 161 16.22 8.02 -6.10
CA GLU A 161 16.57 7.87 -7.51
C GLU A 161 15.60 6.87 -8.17
N ALA A 162 15.24 5.79 -7.46
CA ALA A 162 14.17 4.89 -7.89
C ALA A 162 12.83 5.61 -8.08
N LEU A 163 12.47 6.54 -7.18
CA LEU A 163 11.27 7.39 -7.33
C LEU A 163 11.37 8.28 -8.58
N GLN A 164 12.55 8.83 -8.87
CA GLN A 164 12.78 9.66 -10.06
C GLN A 164 12.59 8.86 -11.36
N TYR A 165 13.19 7.67 -11.48
CA TYR A 165 13.01 6.83 -12.67
C TYR A 165 11.57 6.36 -12.85
N LEU A 166 10.89 5.98 -11.76
CA LEU A 166 9.48 5.61 -11.83
C LEU A 166 8.60 6.78 -12.26
N ARG A 167 8.90 8.01 -11.81
CA ARG A 167 8.19 9.21 -12.28
C ARG A 167 8.41 9.43 -13.78
N LEU A 168 9.66 9.37 -14.24
CA LEU A 168 10.00 9.54 -15.66
C LEU A 168 9.32 8.47 -16.54
N ALA A 169 9.18 7.26 -16.02
CA ALA A 169 8.52 6.15 -16.68
C ALA A 169 6.99 6.10 -16.45
N ASN A 170 6.37 7.12 -15.84
CA ASN A 170 4.94 7.13 -15.54
C ASN A 170 4.43 5.87 -14.80
N ALA A 171 5.18 5.42 -13.79
CA ALA A 171 4.97 4.18 -13.03
C ALA A 171 5.11 2.85 -13.80
N ASP A 172 5.56 2.88 -15.07
CA ASP A 172 5.92 1.67 -15.80
C ASP A 172 7.24 1.12 -15.29
N LEU A 173 7.17 -0.08 -14.71
CA LEU A 173 8.31 -0.73 -14.07
C LEU A 173 9.38 -1.16 -15.07
N LEU A 174 8.98 -1.62 -16.26
CA LEU A 174 9.89 -2.09 -17.29
C LEU A 174 10.60 -0.90 -17.93
N ALA A 175 9.86 0.16 -18.25
CA ALA A 175 10.45 1.39 -18.76
C ALA A 175 11.41 2.02 -17.72
N ALA A 176 11.04 2.04 -16.43
CA ALA A 176 11.94 2.52 -15.38
C ALA A 176 13.22 1.69 -15.27
N ALA A 177 13.13 0.36 -15.35
CA ALA A 177 14.30 -0.51 -15.32
C ALA A 177 15.24 -0.27 -16.51
N ARG A 178 14.69 -0.04 -17.71
CA ARG A 178 15.46 0.30 -18.90
C ARG A 178 16.17 1.66 -18.77
N LEU A 179 15.50 2.66 -18.21
CA LEU A 179 16.12 3.97 -17.94
C LEU A 179 17.31 3.84 -16.98
N VAL A 180 17.22 3.00 -15.94
CA VAL A 180 18.34 2.76 -15.02
C VAL A 180 19.51 2.06 -15.72
N GLU A 181 19.22 1.06 -16.57
CA GLU A 181 20.26 0.37 -17.35
C GLU A 181 21.02 1.33 -18.28
N GLU A 182 20.29 2.21 -18.96
CA GLU A 182 20.83 3.20 -19.88
C GLU A 182 21.68 4.26 -19.16
N ASP A 183 21.16 4.86 -18.08
CA ASP A 183 21.87 5.90 -17.31
C ASP A 183 23.15 5.36 -16.65
N ARG A 184 23.12 4.11 -16.16
CA ARG A 184 24.27 3.49 -15.48
C ARG A 184 25.22 2.79 -16.44
N ASN A 185 24.91 2.72 -17.73
CA ASN A 185 25.63 1.91 -18.71
C ASN A 185 25.84 0.45 -18.23
N THR A 186 24.78 -0.13 -17.65
CA THR A 186 24.82 -1.50 -17.11
C THR A 186 23.81 -2.41 -17.81
N LYS A 187 24.14 -3.69 -17.95
CA LYS A 187 23.21 -4.74 -18.41
C LYS A 187 22.67 -5.59 -17.25
N ALA A 188 22.41 -4.93 -16.12
CA ALA A 188 22.09 -5.60 -14.86
C ALA A 188 20.67 -6.20 -14.84
N PHE A 189 19.75 -5.72 -15.68
CA PHE A 189 18.37 -6.16 -15.69
C PHE A 189 18.10 -7.15 -16.83
N ILE A 190 17.99 -8.42 -16.44
CA ILE A 190 17.52 -9.49 -17.31
C ILE A 190 16.15 -9.93 -16.80
N LEU A 191 15.13 -9.81 -17.65
CA LEU A 191 13.72 -10.12 -17.33
C LEU A 191 13.54 -11.50 -16.68
N ALA A 192 14.24 -12.50 -17.21
CA ALA A 192 14.17 -13.89 -16.75
C ALA A 192 15.17 -14.24 -15.63
N SER A 193 15.91 -13.28 -15.09
CA SER A 193 16.93 -13.57 -14.08
C SER A 193 16.32 -14.00 -12.73
N ARG A 194 17.13 -14.73 -11.96
CA ARG A 194 16.80 -15.05 -10.56
C ARG A 194 16.56 -13.78 -9.73
N THR A 195 17.36 -12.74 -9.95
CA THR A 195 17.27 -11.43 -9.28
C THR A 195 15.91 -10.78 -9.53
N THR A 196 15.47 -10.76 -10.79
CA THR A 196 14.17 -10.22 -11.18
C THR A 196 13.02 -10.97 -10.54
N LYS A 197 13.10 -12.31 -10.48
CA LYS A 197 12.12 -13.15 -9.78
C LYS A 197 12.08 -12.89 -8.27
N THR A 198 13.24 -12.69 -7.63
CA THR A 198 13.30 -12.33 -6.21
C THR A 198 12.76 -10.93 -5.96
N ALA A 199 13.07 -9.97 -6.82
CA ALA A 199 12.57 -8.61 -6.73
C ALA A 199 11.03 -8.57 -6.82
N LEU A 200 10.43 -9.34 -7.74
CA LEU A 200 8.97 -9.50 -7.80
C LEU A 200 8.38 -10.05 -6.49
N ARG A 201 9.03 -11.06 -5.89
CA ARG A 201 8.59 -11.60 -4.59
C ARG A 201 8.70 -10.57 -3.47
N CYS A 202 9.76 -9.76 -3.44
CA CYS A 202 9.94 -8.68 -2.48
C CYS A 202 8.84 -7.62 -2.64
N ALA A 203 8.55 -7.20 -3.87
CA ALA A 203 7.49 -6.26 -4.20
C ALA A 203 6.10 -6.77 -3.77
N GLN A 204 5.82 -8.05 -4.02
CA GLN A 204 4.56 -8.69 -3.63
C GLN A 204 4.45 -8.94 -2.12
N SER A 205 5.55 -9.09 -1.39
CA SER A 205 5.53 -9.34 0.06
C SER A 205 5.14 -8.10 0.86
N ARG A 206 5.24 -6.91 0.27
CA ARG A 206 4.69 -5.67 0.82
C ARG A 206 3.15 -5.60 0.79
N ARG A 207 2.47 -6.70 0.42
CA ARG A 207 1.03 -6.92 0.66
C ARG A 207 0.77 -6.79 2.15
N GLY A 208 0.47 -5.57 2.59
CA GLY A 208 0.24 -5.25 3.98
C GLY A 208 -0.78 -6.21 4.58
N ASN A 209 -0.29 -7.08 5.47
CA ASN A 209 -1.13 -7.69 6.48
C ASN A 209 -1.87 -6.54 7.15
N PRO A 210 -3.21 -6.54 7.22
CA PRO A 210 -3.86 -5.70 8.21
C PRO A 210 -3.26 -6.13 9.55
N SER A 211 -2.57 -5.21 10.24
CA SER A 211 -2.15 -5.46 11.62
C SER A 211 -3.35 -6.05 12.35
N PRO A 212 -3.21 -7.19 13.05
CA PRO A 212 -4.26 -7.65 13.92
C PRO A 212 -4.51 -6.54 14.92
N GLU A 213 -5.76 -6.11 15.03
CA GLU A 213 -6.21 -5.19 16.06
C GLU A 213 -5.55 -5.57 17.39
N ARG A 214 -4.87 -4.59 18.00
CA ARG A 214 -4.60 -4.62 19.43
C ARG A 214 -5.95 -4.51 20.12
N SER A 215 -6.66 -5.63 20.20
CA SER A 215 -7.62 -5.87 21.27
C SER A 215 -6.79 -5.94 22.55
N SER A 216 -6.57 -4.76 23.13
CA SER A 216 -6.23 -4.64 24.53
C SER A 216 -7.43 -5.15 25.30
N THR A 217 -7.44 -6.45 25.57
CA THR A 217 -8.27 -7.08 26.59
C THR A 217 -7.77 -6.61 27.96
N GLY A 218 -8.09 -5.36 28.29
CA GLY A 218 -8.05 -4.84 29.65
C GLY A 218 -9.25 -5.38 30.42
N ARG A 219 -9.10 -6.59 30.97
CA ARG A 219 -9.65 -7.05 32.25
C ARG A 219 -10.96 -6.37 32.71
N SER A 220 -12.11 -6.94 32.37
CA SER A 220 -13.29 -6.86 33.26
C SER A 220 -13.08 -7.83 34.43
N PRO A 221 -13.26 -7.41 35.69
CA PRO A 221 -13.31 -8.33 36.81
C PRO A 221 -14.65 -9.06 36.84
N SER A 222 -14.60 -10.38 36.91
CA SER A 222 -15.73 -11.25 37.21
C SER A 222 -16.32 -10.91 38.58
N PRO A 223 -17.65 -10.96 38.77
CA PRO A 223 -18.24 -10.81 40.09
C PRO A 223 -18.04 -12.11 40.89
N LEU A 224 -17.21 -12.07 41.92
CA LEU A 224 -17.14 -13.12 42.93
C LEU A 224 -18.36 -13.00 43.84
N GLY A 225 -19.35 -13.85 43.59
CA GLY A 225 -20.45 -14.09 44.51
C GLY A 225 -19.91 -14.64 45.83
N TRP A 226 -20.10 -13.87 46.90
CA TRP A 226 -20.03 -14.37 48.25
C TRP A 226 -21.46 -14.64 48.70
N SER A 227 -21.84 -15.90 48.61
CA SER A 227 -22.96 -16.47 49.35
C SER A 227 -22.55 -16.58 50.82
N ARG A 228 -23.11 -15.72 51.68
CA ARG A 228 -23.37 -16.08 53.08
C ARG A 228 -24.76 -15.58 53.47
N SER A 229 -25.50 -16.53 54.02
CA SER A 229 -26.92 -16.59 54.36
C SER A 229 -27.42 -15.44 55.23
N PRO A 230 -28.73 -15.10 55.16
CA PRO A 230 -29.47 -14.57 56.29
C PRO A 230 -30.12 -15.73 57.08
N GLY A 231 -30.10 -15.67 58.41
CA GLY A 231 -30.75 -16.66 59.24
C GLY A 231 -30.65 -16.31 60.72
N SER A 232 -31.78 -15.83 61.27
CA SER A 232 -32.03 -15.28 62.62
C SER A 232 -31.73 -13.80 62.81
#